data_AF-A0A519S776-F1
#
_entry.id   AF-A0A519S776-F1
#
_cell.length_a   1.000
_cell.length_b   1.000
_cell.length_c   1.000
_cell.angle_alpha   90.00
_cell.angle_beta   90.00
_cell.angle_gamma   90.00
#
_symmetry.space_group_name_H-M   'P 1'
#
loop_
_entity.id
_entity.type
_entity.pdbx_description
1 polymer ?
#
loop_
_entity_poly.entity_id
_entity_poly.type
_entity_poly.pdbx_seq_one_letter_code
_entity_poly.pdbx_strand_id
1 'polypeptide(L)'
;QYAARLVRQKLDRHGDIDFQQAGDRYRRHTDAERNDLISNLVGALSGATQEIQDKMVEMFTKCDADYGQRVREGLAQAAEASHDMESEFANLGVKSGGAHARAEFA
;
A
#
# COMPACT_ATOMS: atom_id res chain seq x y z
N GLN A 1 -10.84 -41.58 17.95
CA GLN A 1 -11.66 -40.59 17.22
C GLN A 1 -11.55 -39.27 18.00
N TYR A 2 -11.03 -38.19 17.40
CA TYR A 2 -10.96 -36.89 18.08
C TYR A 2 -12.35 -36.25 18.10
N ALA A 3 -12.96 -36.18 19.28
CA ALA A 3 -14.27 -35.56 19.51
C ALA A 3 -14.10 -34.09 19.95
N ALA A 4 -13.47 -33.25 19.12
CA ALA A 4 -13.32 -31.83 19.42
C ALA A 4 -14.52 -31.03 18.86
N ARG A 5 -15.14 -30.19 19.69
CA ARG A 5 -16.24 -29.29 19.29
C ARG A 5 -15.70 -28.20 18.37
N LEU A 6 -16.05 -28.24 17.09
CA LEU A 6 -15.71 -27.20 16.11
C LEU A 6 -16.47 -25.92 16.42
N VAL A 7 -15.75 -24.84 16.73
CA VAL A 7 -16.30 -23.50 16.98
C VAL A 7 -15.49 -22.46 16.22
N ARG A 8 -16.13 -21.35 15.82
CA ARG A 8 -15.44 -20.13 15.38
C ARG A 8 -15.35 -19.19 16.56
N GLN A 9 -14.15 -18.98 17.08
CA GLN A 9 -13.90 -18.07 18.20
C GLN A 9 -12.71 -17.18 17.83
N LYS A 10 -12.81 -15.88 18.11
CA LYS A 10 -11.65 -14.99 18.05
C LYS A 10 -10.69 -15.37 19.18
N LEU A 11 -9.41 -15.48 18.87
CA LEU A 11 -8.38 -15.62 19.88
C LEU A 11 -8.38 -14.35 20.74
N ASP A 12 -8.31 -14.53 22.05
CA ASP A 12 -8.07 -13.41 22.96
C ASP A 12 -6.65 -12.92 22.74
N ARG A 13 -6.53 -11.82 22.00
CA ARG A 13 -5.27 -11.15 21.68
C ARG A 13 -5.41 -9.73 22.20
N HIS A 14 -4.49 -9.32 23.07
CA HIS A 14 -4.49 -7.98 23.64
C HIS A 14 -3.70 -7.00 22.75
N GLY A 15 -4.26 -5.81 22.53
CA GLY A 15 -3.58 -4.67 21.90
C GLY A 15 -3.38 -4.75 20.38
N ASP A 16 -2.51 -3.90 19.85
CA ASP A 16 -2.18 -3.74 18.43
C ASP A 16 -1.23 -4.84 17.90
N ILE A 17 -1.35 -6.08 18.40
CA ILE A 17 -0.44 -7.19 18.09
C ILE A 17 -0.38 -7.50 16.58
N ASP A 18 -1.45 -7.20 15.85
CA ASP A 18 -1.54 -7.40 14.41
C ASP A 18 -0.52 -6.55 13.62
N PHE A 19 -0.02 -5.45 14.21
CA PHE A 19 0.95 -4.55 13.58
C PHE A 19 2.39 -4.73 14.12
N GLN A 20 2.54 -5.32 15.31
CA GLN A 20 3.82 -5.44 15.99
C GLN A 20 4.85 -6.23 15.17
N GLN A 21 4.47 -7.40 14.66
CA GLN A 21 5.40 -8.25 13.90
C GLN A 21 5.89 -7.58 12.61
N ALA A 22 4.97 -6.93 11.89
CA ALA A 22 5.30 -6.23 10.65
C ALA A 22 6.19 -5.01 10.91
N GLY A 23 5.90 -4.24 11.97
CA GLY A 23 6.73 -3.13 12.41
C GLY A 23 8.14 -3.57 12.83
N ASP A 24 8.25 -4.63 13.62
CA ASP A 24 9.54 -5.18 14.04
C ASP A 24 10.37 -5.64 12.85
N ARG A 25 9.72 -6.29 11.88
CA ARG A 25 10.39 -6.70 10.65
C ARG A 25 10.88 -5.48 9.86
N TYR A 26 10.07 -4.42 9.73
CA TYR A 26 10.48 -3.18 9.05
C TYR A 26 11.73 -2.55 9.69
N ARG A 27 11.74 -2.41 11.02
CA ARG A 27 12.87 -1.84 11.78
C ARG A 27 14.17 -2.64 11.63
N ARG A 28 14.07 -3.95 11.43
CA ARG A 28 15.23 -4.85 11.25
C ARG A 28 15.82 -4.84 9.85
N HIS A 29 15.13 -4.28 8.86
CA HIS A 29 15.69 -4.15 7.53
C HIS A 29 16.84 -3.14 7.51
N THR A 30 17.74 -3.31 6.55
CA THR A 30 18.70 -2.27 6.14
C THR A 30 17.98 -1.14 5.40
N ASP A 31 18.66 0.00 5.21
CA ASP A 31 18.10 1.11 4.43
C ASP A 31 17.78 0.71 2.98
N ALA A 32 18.66 -0.08 2.35
CA ALA A 32 18.44 -0.57 1.00
C ALA A 32 17.18 -1.45 0.91
N GLU A 33 17.04 -2.43 1.81
CA GLU A 33 15.85 -3.28 1.83
C GLU A 33 14.57 -2.48 2.15
N ARG A 34 14.65 -1.45 3.01
CA ARG A 34 13.51 -0.55 3.23
C ARG A 34 13.17 0.20 1.95
N ASN A 35 14.14 0.72 1.21
CA ASN A 35 13.91 1.42 -0.06
C ASN A 35 13.22 0.50 -1.07
N ASP A 36 13.71 -0.72 -1.23
CA ASP A 36 13.13 -1.71 -2.15
C ASP A 36 11.70 -2.07 -1.75
N LEU A 37 11.46 -2.28 -0.44
CA LEU A 37 10.13 -2.54 0.08
C LEU A 37 9.15 -1.39 -0.22
N ILE A 38 9.56 -0.14 0.05
CA ILE A 38 8.72 1.04 -0.21
C ILE A 38 8.43 1.16 -1.71
N SER A 39 9.45 0.99 -2.57
CA SER A 39 9.29 1.03 -4.02
C SER A 39 8.26 0.02 -4.53
N ASN A 40 8.36 -1.23 -4.05
CA ASN A 40 7.42 -2.29 -4.42
C ASN A 40 5.98 -1.98 -3.97
N LEU A 41 5.82 -1.44 -2.76
CA LEU A 41 4.50 -1.08 -2.23
C LEU A 41 3.88 0.09 -3.00
N VAL A 42 4.64 1.14 -3.28
CA VAL A 42 4.18 2.30 -4.05
C VAL A 42 3.78 1.85 -5.45
N GLY A 43 4.60 1.03 -6.12
CA GLY A 43 4.28 0.49 -7.44
C GLY A 43 3.01 -0.35 -7.48
N ALA A 44 2.72 -1.11 -6.41
CA ALA A 44 1.49 -1.90 -6.31
C ALA A 44 0.26 -1.05 -5.94
N LEU A 45 0.43 0.02 -5.16
CA LEU A 45 -0.67 0.80 -4.58
C LEU A 45 -1.05 2.04 -5.42
N SER A 46 -0.14 2.57 -6.25
CA SER A 46 -0.38 3.80 -7.02
C SER A 46 -1.60 3.71 -7.95
N GLY A 47 -1.90 2.52 -8.49
CA GLY A 47 -3.08 2.28 -9.32
C GLY A 47 -4.39 2.02 -8.55
N ALA A 48 -4.32 1.89 -7.22
CA ALA A 48 -5.50 1.63 -6.39
C ALA A 48 -6.34 2.91 -6.18
N THR A 49 -7.58 2.75 -5.70
CA THR A 49 -8.42 3.89 -5.31
C THR A 49 -7.85 4.62 -4.08
N GLN A 50 -8.08 5.93 -3.97
CA GLN A 50 -7.60 6.74 -2.85
C GLN A 50 -7.95 6.16 -1.46
N GLU A 51 -9.17 5.64 -1.28
CA GLU A 51 -9.59 5.03 -0.02
C GLU A 51 -8.69 3.85 0.40
N ILE A 52 -8.27 3.02 -0.56
CA ILE A 52 -7.37 1.89 -0.31
C ILE A 52 -5.97 2.42 0.03
N GLN A 53 -5.48 3.41 -0.72
CA GLN A 53 -4.17 4.02 -0.47
C GLN A 53 -4.10 4.61 0.94
N ASP A 54 -5.10 5.41 1.33
CA ASP A 54 -5.19 6.03 2.65
C ASP A 54 -5.25 4.99 3.76
N LYS A 55 -6.04 3.93 3.55
CA LYS A 55 -6.17 2.86 4.54
C LYS A 55 -4.87 2.09 4.71
N MET A 56 -4.15 1.82 3.63
CA MET A 56 -2.86 1.14 3.68
C MET A 56 -1.82 2.01 4.38
N VAL A 57 -1.79 3.32 4.11
CA VAL A 57 -0.93 4.26 4.83
C VAL A 57 -1.22 4.24 6.33
N GLU A 58 -2.50 4.28 6.75
CA GLU A 58 -2.89 4.17 8.16
C GLU A 58 -2.37 2.86 8.80
N MET A 59 -2.52 1.73 8.11
CA MET A 59 -2.03 0.44 8.58
C MET A 59 -0.51 0.39 8.72
N PHE A 60 0.23 0.93 7.74
CA PHE A 60 1.69 0.98 7.81
C PHE A 60 2.18 1.95 8.89
N THR A 61 1.48 3.07 9.13
CA THR A 61 1.76 3.97 10.26
C THR A 61 1.58 3.27 11.61
N LYS A 62 0.61 2.35 11.73
CA LYS A 62 0.45 1.53 12.95
C LYS A 62 1.59 0.52 13.15
N CYS A 63 2.20 0.04 12.06
CA CYS A 63 3.40 -0.80 12.14
C CYS A 63 4.64 0.01 12.58
N ASP A 64 4.86 1.15 11.95
CA ASP A 64 5.95 2.08 12.22
C ASP A 64 5.66 3.47 11.58
N ALA A 65 5.98 4.55 12.29
CA ALA A 65 5.70 5.91 11.81
C ALA A 65 6.49 6.26 10.53
N ASP A 66 7.78 5.90 10.47
CA ASP A 66 8.62 6.13 9.29
C ASP A 66 8.10 5.33 8.09
N TYR A 67 7.69 4.09 8.34
CA TYR A 67 7.14 3.23 7.30
C TYR A 67 5.90 3.85 6.64
N GLY A 68 4.91 4.25 7.43
CA GLY A 68 3.70 4.88 6.89
C GLY A 68 3.98 6.22 6.21
N GLN A 69 4.91 7.02 6.74
CA GLN A 69 5.33 8.28 6.11
C GLN A 69 5.93 8.04 4.73
N ARG A 70 6.87 7.10 4.61
CA ARG A 70 7.55 6.82 3.33
C ARG A 70 6.63 6.26 2.26
N VAL A 71 5.65 5.43 2.64
CA VAL A 71 4.62 4.97 1.69
C VAL A 71 3.76 6.15 1.21
N ARG A 72 3.34 7.04 2.12
CA ARG A 72 2.55 8.23 1.76
C ARG A 72 3.31 9.14 0.78
N GLU A 73 4.57 9.43 1.07
CA GLU A 73 5.42 10.27 0.23
C GLU A 73 5.63 9.65 -1.15
N GLY A 74 5.93 8.36 -1.22
CA GLY A 74 6.09 7.66 -2.50
C GLY A 74 4.81 7.63 -3.34
N LEU A 75 3.64 7.49 -2.71
CA LEU A 75 2.35 7.58 -3.42
C LEU A 75 2.08 8.98 -3.96
N ALA A 76 2.39 10.03 -3.20
CA ALA A 76 2.27 11.42 -3.66
C ALA A 76 3.19 11.68 -4.87
N GLN A 77 4.44 11.24 -4.81
CA GLN A 77 5.39 11.36 -5.92
C GLN A 77 4.92 10.61 -7.18
N ALA A 78 4.35 9.41 -7.01
CA ALA A 78 3.80 8.65 -8.13
C ALA A 78 2.58 9.35 -8.77
N ALA A 79 1.74 10.01 -7.97
CA ALA A 79 0.61 10.79 -8.46
C ALA A 79 1.07 12.05 -9.22
N GLU A 80 2.05 12.79 -8.69
CA GLU A 80 2.64 13.96 -9.37
C GLU A 80 3.27 13.57 -10.70
N ALA A 81 4.09 12.51 -10.72
CA ALA A 81 4.72 12.02 -11.95
C ALA A 81 3.70 11.61 -13.03
N SER A 82 2.55 11.05 -12.61
CA SER A 82 1.47 10.69 -13.54
C SER A 82 0.81 11.92 -14.15
N HIS A 83 0.56 12.95 -13.34
CA HIS A 83 0.00 14.23 -13.79
C HIS A 83 0.95 14.98 -14.72
N ASP A 84 2.24 15.02 -14.40
CA ASP A 84 3.25 15.67 -15.24
C ASP A 84 3.33 15.03 -16.61
N MET A 85 3.41 13.69 -16.69
CA MET A 85 3.36 12.98 -17.97
C MET A 85 2.08 13.30 -18.75
N GLU A 86 0.91 13.30 -18.10
CA GLU A 86 -0.35 13.61 -18.75
C GLU A 86 -0.38 15.05 -19.33
N SER A 87 0.18 16.02 -18.59
CA SER A 87 0.32 17.40 -19.06
C SER A 87 1.25 17.54 -20.27
N GLU A 88 2.35 16.77 -20.30
CA GLU A 88 3.31 16.77 -21.41
C GLU A 88 2.68 16.14 -22.68
N PHE A 89 1.99 15.01 -22.54
CA PHE A 89 1.26 14.38 -23.64
C PHE A 89 0.15 15.29 -24.19
N ALA A 90 -0.59 15.96 -23.31
CA ALA A 90 -1.61 16.92 -23.70
C ALA A 90 -1.01 18.10 -24.49
N ASN A 91 0.13 18.63 -24.05
CA ASN A 91 0.84 19.71 -24.74
C ASN A 91 1.38 19.29 -26.12
N LEU A 92 1.72 18.01 -26.29
CA LEU A 92 2.13 17.42 -27.57
C LEU A 92 0.96 17.03 -28.48
N GLY A 93 -0.29 17.25 -28.07
CA GLY A 93 -1.49 16.93 -28.84
C GLY A 93 -1.76 15.43 -28.98
N VAL A 94 -1.10 14.59 -28.18
CA VAL A 94 -1.30 13.13 -28.13
C VAL A 94 -2.43 12.85 -27.15
N LYS A 95 -3.55 12.29 -27.62
CA LYS A 95 -4.62 11.83 -26.73
C LYS A 95 -4.10 10.63 -25.93
N SER A 96 -4.20 10.68 -24.59
CA SER A 96 -3.83 9.56 -23.72
C SER A 96 -4.73 8.35 -24.03
N GLY A 97 -4.19 7.38 -24.76
CA GLY A 97 -4.83 6.10 -25.01
C GLY A 97 -4.56 5.15 -23.86
N GLY A 98 -5.33 5.21 -22.77
CA GLY A 98 -5.08 4.28 -21.66
C GLY A 98 -5.94 4.46 -20.42
N ALA A 99 -7.24 4.16 -20.51
CA ALA A 99 -8.03 3.79 -19.33
C ALA A 99 -9.16 2.79 -19.68
N HIS A 100 -8.87 1.80 -20.53
CA HIS A 100 -9.76 0.64 -20.71
C HIS A 100 -9.20 -0.58 -19.96
N ALA A 101 -9.29 -0.55 -18.62
CA ALA A 101 -9.15 -1.73 -17.78
C ALA A 101 -9.87 -1.58 -16.42
N ARG A 102 -11.01 -0.86 -16.38
CA ARG A 102 -11.81 -0.65 -15.14
C ARG A 102 -13.27 -1.11 -15.26
N ALA A 103 -13.58 -2.06 -16.14
CA ALA A 103 -14.97 -2.49 -16.37
C ALA A 103 -15.19 -4.00 -16.49
N GLU A 104 -14.33 -4.86 -15.94
CA GLU A 104 -14.55 -6.33 -16.01
C GLU A 104 -14.80 -7.03 -14.66
N PHE A 105 -14.95 -6.28 -13.55
CA PHE A 105 -15.37 -6.87 -12.28
C PHE A 105 -16.36 -5.94 -11.57
N ALA A 106 -17.60 -5.93 -12.04
CA ALA A 106 -18.78 -5.42 -11.33
C ALA A 106 -19.93 -6.41 -11.54
#